data_AF-A0A1Y2D7A3-F1
#
_entry.id   AF-A0A1Y2D7A3-F1
#
_cell.length_a   1.000
_cell.length_b   1.000
_cell.length_c   1.000
_cell.angle_alpha   90.00
_cell.angle_beta   90.00
_cell.angle_gamma   90.00
#
_symmetry.space_group_name_H-M   'P 1'
#
loop_
_entity.id
_entity.type
_entity.pdbx_description
1 polymer ?
#
loop_
_entity_poly.entity_id
_entity_poly.type
_entity_poly.pdbx_seq_one_letter_code
_entity_poly.pdbx_strand_id
1 'polypeptide(L)'
;MSAPPPAYQSAVPAAGIRVPTSTTSSFPQGQLGPAPFNDLDGSPVYVCSALLESGERGVHPGKAVRGQCMISYGGAEVAHVGRYDILPITEAMEWVPTSRGQIPKGRRPVEGGFEETGAHLFHALVHIDGVHVPAKTGEHLGGANAPWGGAEVVHTENYEILCWR
;
A
#
# COMPACT_ATOMS: atom_id res chain seq x y z
N MET A 1 -13.21 45.89 7.71
CA MET A 1 -11.91 45.23 7.46
C MET A 1 -12.14 43.74 7.61
N SER A 2 -12.11 42.98 6.52
CA SER A 2 -12.30 41.54 6.51
C SER A 2 -11.04 40.85 7.04
N ALA A 3 -11.19 39.89 7.94
CA ALA A 3 -10.07 39.10 8.44
C ALA A 3 -9.44 38.28 7.29
N PRO A 4 -8.12 38.10 7.28
CA PRO A 4 -7.48 37.24 6.30
C PRO A 4 -7.98 35.79 6.47
N PRO A 5 -8.13 35.04 5.37
CA PRO A 5 -8.49 33.63 5.46
C PRO A 5 -7.45 32.87 6.29
N PRO A 6 -7.85 31.82 7.03
CA PRO A 6 -6.92 31.01 7.79
C PRO A 6 -5.85 30.45 6.84
N ALA A 7 -4.59 30.47 7.30
CA ALA A 7 -3.49 29.90 6.55
C ALA A 7 -3.78 28.41 6.30
N TYR A 8 -3.81 28.01 5.02
CA TYR A 8 -3.82 26.60 4.66
C TYR A 8 -2.50 26.00 5.16
N GLN A 9 -2.55 25.30 6.29
CA GLN A 9 -1.49 24.35 6.61
C GLN A 9 -1.57 23.26 5.54
N SER A 10 -0.51 23.11 4.75
CA SER A 10 -0.38 22.06 3.75
C SER A 10 -0.38 20.70 4.45
N ALA A 11 -1.56 20.18 4.79
CA ALA A 11 -1.69 18.85 5.36
C ALA A 11 -1.21 17.84 4.32
N VAL A 12 -0.34 16.91 4.74
CA VAL A 12 0.11 15.83 3.86
C VAL A 12 -1.13 15.06 3.36
N PRO A 13 -1.26 14.79 2.04
CA PRO A 13 -2.41 14.07 1.51
C PRO A 13 -2.66 12.76 2.25
N ALA A 14 -3.93 12.34 2.39
CA ALA A 14 -4.28 11.11 3.12
C ALA A 14 -3.56 9.87 2.55
N ALA A 15 -3.37 9.82 1.23
CA ALA A 15 -2.63 8.79 0.53
C ALA A 15 -1.12 9.05 0.42
N GLY A 16 -0.61 10.17 0.92
CA GLY A 16 0.79 10.56 0.81
C GLY A 16 1.19 11.02 -0.60
N ILE A 17 2.45 11.37 -0.76
CA ILE A 17 3.02 11.74 -2.07
C ILE A 17 3.42 10.46 -2.82
N ARG A 18 2.96 10.34 -4.06
CA ARG A 18 3.14 9.15 -4.90
C ARG A 18 4.12 9.41 -6.04
N VAL A 19 4.86 8.37 -6.41
CA VAL A 19 5.71 8.39 -7.61
C VAL A 19 5.04 7.52 -8.67
N PRO A 20 4.50 8.13 -9.75
CA PRO A 20 3.82 7.40 -10.80
C PRO A 20 4.80 6.58 -11.63
N THR A 21 4.37 5.40 -12.03
CA THR A 21 5.15 4.48 -12.84
C THR A 21 4.23 3.64 -13.73
N SER A 22 4.82 2.82 -14.61
CA SER A 22 4.12 1.97 -15.57
C SER A 22 4.98 0.77 -15.91
N THR A 23 4.34 -0.37 -16.18
CA THR A 23 5.02 -1.59 -16.67
C THR A 23 5.72 -1.40 -18.02
N THR A 24 5.43 -0.32 -18.74
CA THR A 24 6.03 0.03 -20.04
C THR A 24 7.15 1.07 -19.93
N SER A 25 7.41 1.61 -18.75
CA SER A 25 8.42 2.64 -18.51
C SER A 25 9.55 2.13 -17.63
N SER A 26 10.74 2.72 -17.76
CA SER A 26 11.84 2.45 -16.84
C SER A 26 11.43 2.73 -15.39
N PHE A 27 11.76 1.82 -14.48
CA PHE A 27 11.44 1.97 -13.06
C PHE A 27 12.19 3.19 -12.47
N PRO A 28 11.50 4.14 -11.80
CA PRO A 28 12.07 5.43 -11.43
C PRO A 28 12.94 5.37 -10.15
N GLN A 29 13.89 4.43 -10.08
CA GLN A 29 14.65 4.11 -8.87
C GLN A 29 15.32 5.35 -8.22
N GLY A 30 15.81 6.30 -9.02
CA GLY A 30 16.43 7.54 -8.51
C GLY A 30 15.46 8.51 -7.79
N GLN A 31 14.15 8.33 -7.94
CA GLN A 31 13.12 9.17 -7.30
C GLN A 31 12.49 8.53 -6.05
N LEU A 32 12.66 7.22 -5.86
CA LEU A 32 11.97 6.45 -4.81
C LEU A 32 12.68 6.47 -3.45
N GLY A 33 13.98 6.79 -3.44
CA GLY A 33 14.82 6.56 -2.27
C GLY A 33 15.07 5.06 -2.02
N PRO A 34 15.61 4.69 -0.84
CA PRO A 34 15.87 3.30 -0.50
C PRO A 34 14.55 2.52 -0.40
N ALA A 35 14.59 1.26 -0.81
CA ALA A 35 13.47 0.36 -0.58
C ALA A 35 13.29 0.11 0.93
N PRO A 36 12.05 0.14 1.45
CA PRO A 36 11.81 -0.13 2.87
C PRO A 36 12.05 -1.61 3.24
N PHE A 37 11.96 -2.53 2.28
CA PHE A 37 12.04 -3.97 2.52
C PHE A 37 12.84 -4.70 1.43
N ASN A 38 13.13 -5.97 1.69
CA ASN A 38 13.74 -6.89 0.72
C ASN A 38 12.92 -8.18 0.64
N ASP A 39 12.91 -8.79 -0.54
CA ASP A 39 12.32 -10.12 -0.79
C ASP A 39 13.31 -11.23 -0.35
N LEU A 40 12.90 -12.50 -0.42
CA LEU A 40 13.71 -13.65 -0.02
C LEU A 40 15.05 -13.75 -0.78
N ASP A 41 15.09 -13.28 -2.03
CA ASP A 41 16.30 -13.25 -2.85
C ASP A 41 17.15 -11.98 -2.66
N GLY A 42 16.77 -11.12 -1.70
CA GLY A 42 17.42 -9.85 -1.42
C GLY A 42 17.03 -8.71 -2.39
N SER A 43 16.09 -8.94 -3.30
CA SER A 43 15.61 -7.87 -4.19
C SER A 43 14.89 -6.77 -3.40
N PRO A 44 15.05 -5.49 -3.79
CA PRO A 44 14.36 -4.39 -3.14
C PRO A 44 12.85 -4.47 -3.38
N VAL A 45 12.07 -4.32 -2.29
CA VAL A 45 10.61 -4.35 -2.29
C VAL A 45 10.07 -2.98 -1.90
N TYR A 46 9.20 -2.44 -2.75
CA TYR A 46 8.52 -1.15 -2.54
C TYR A 46 7.03 -1.36 -2.26
N VAL A 47 6.41 -0.37 -1.64
CA VAL A 47 4.96 -0.32 -1.43
C VAL A 47 4.31 0.32 -2.67
N CYS A 48 3.34 -0.36 -3.29
CA CYS A 48 2.64 0.14 -4.47
C CYS A 48 1.13 0.17 -4.30
N SER A 49 0.46 0.94 -5.16
CA SER A 49 -0.98 0.92 -5.38
C SER A 49 -1.24 0.83 -6.88
N ALA A 50 -2.08 -0.10 -7.32
CA ALA A 50 -2.39 -0.31 -8.74
C ALA A 50 -3.90 -0.27 -9.01
N LEU A 51 -4.28 0.32 -10.15
CA LEU A 51 -5.65 0.31 -10.64
C LEU A 51 -5.96 -1.06 -11.26
N LEU A 52 -6.92 -1.78 -10.70
CA LEU A 52 -7.46 -2.98 -11.32
C LEU A 52 -8.60 -2.60 -12.25
N GLU A 53 -8.37 -2.72 -13.56
CA GLU A 53 -9.37 -2.40 -14.60
C GLU A 53 -10.17 -3.62 -15.07
N SER A 54 -9.63 -4.84 -14.89
CA SER A 54 -10.27 -6.08 -15.29
C SER A 54 -11.03 -6.71 -14.12
N GLY A 55 -12.36 -6.58 -14.13
CA GLY A 55 -13.23 -7.05 -13.05
C GLY A 55 -13.86 -5.88 -12.31
N GLU A 56 -13.82 -5.91 -10.98
CA GLU A 56 -14.30 -4.82 -10.13
C GLU A 56 -13.28 -3.66 -10.14
N ARG A 57 -13.73 -2.46 -10.48
CA ARG A 57 -12.83 -1.30 -10.60
C ARG A 57 -12.38 -0.81 -9.22
N GLY A 58 -11.11 -1.00 -8.90
CA GLY A 58 -10.55 -0.58 -7.61
C GLY A 58 -9.09 -0.18 -7.70
N VAL A 59 -8.60 0.52 -6.68
CA VAL A 59 -7.16 0.77 -6.50
C VAL A 59 -6.69 -0.10 -5.35
N HIS A 60 -5.80 -1.05 -5.62
CA HIS A 60 -5.36 -2.03 -4.63
C HIS A 60 -3.91 -1.82 -4.22
N PRO A 61 -3.63 -1.73 -2.90
CA PRO A 61 -2.28 -1.79 -2.37
C PRO A 61 -1.61 -3.14 -2.61
N GLY A 62 -0.28 -3.12 -2.73
CA GLY A 62 0.52 -4.32 -2.90
C GLY A 62 2.01 -4.06 -2.83
N LYS A 63 2.80 -5.00 -3.35
CA LYS A 63 4.27 -4.94 -3.36
C LYS A 63 4.78 -4.71 -4.77
N ALA A 64 5.84 -3.92 -4.92
CA ALA A 64 6.55 -3.77 -6.18
C ALA A 64 7.98 -4.29 -6.07
N VAL A 65 8.35 -5.19 -6.98
CA VAL A 65 9.67 -5.83 -7.06
C VAL A 65 10.16 -5.73 -8.49
N ARG A 66 11.38 -5.19 -8.69
CA ARG A 66 12.00 -5.02 -10.02
C ARG A 66 11.07 -4.33 -11.05
N GLY A 67 10.25 -3.39 -10.59
CA GLY A 67 9.31 -2.64 -11.45
C GLY A 67 8.03 -3.38 -11.85
N GLN A 68 7.75 -4.52 -11.25
CA GLN A 68 6.45 -5.20 -11.34
C GLN A 68 5.68 -4.98 -10.04
N CYS A 69 4.47 -4.41 -10.11
CA CYS A 69 3.56 -4.31 -8.96
C CYS A 69 2.66 -5.53 -8.93
N MET A 70 2.61 -6.19 -7.77
CA MET A 70 1.81 -7.37 -7.49
C MET A 70 0.75 -6.99 -6.47
N ILE A 71 -0.50 -7.34 -6.74
CA ILE A 71 -1.64 -7.09 -5.85
C ILE A 71 -2.36 -8.39 -5.52
N SER A 72 -2.97 -8.44 -4.34
CA SER A 72 -3.85 -9.51 -3.90
C SER A 72 -5.28 -9.25 -4.39
N TYR A 73 -5.82 -10.14 -5.23
CA TYR A 73 -7.19 -10.06 -5.70
C TYR A 73 -7.75 -11.44 -6.07
N GLY A 74 -9.01 -11.70 -5.67
CA GLY A 74 -9.72 -12.93 -6.03
C GLY A 74 -9.06 -14.23 -5.55
N GLY A 75 -8.27 -14.18 -4.48
CA GLY A 75 -7.53 -15.34 -3.97
C GLY A 75 -6.16 -15.55 -4.63
N ALA A 76 -5.74 -14.68 -5.55
CA ALA A 76 -4.50 -14.80 -6.30
C ALA A 76 -3.54 -13.62 -6.06
N GLU A 77 -2.25 -13.87 -6.28
CA GLU A 77 -1.27 -12.82 -6.51
C GLU A 77 -1.30 -12.43 -8.00
N VAL A 78 -1.73 -11.21 -8.29
CA VAL A 78 -1.94 -10.71 -9.64
C VAL A 78 -0.84 -9.73 -10.01
N ALA A 79 -0.12 -10.01 -11.10
CA ALA A 79 0.80 -9.06 -11.69
C ALA A 79 0.03 -7.96 -12.43
N HIS A 80 0.15 -6.72 -11.96
CA HIS A 80 -0.49 -5.58 -12.59
C HIS A 80 0.15 -5.24 -13.94
N VAL A 81 -0.67 -4.78 -14.90
CA VAL A 81 -0.22 -4.28 -16.20
C VAL A 81 -0.75 -2.86 -16.41
N GLY A 82 0.14 -1.93 -16.72
CA GLY A 82 -0.19 -0.52 -16.95
C GLY A 82 0.33 0.37 -15.84
N ARG A 83 -0.42 1.44 -15.54
CA ARG A 83 -0.01 2.49 -14.58
C ARG A 83 -0.24 2.06 -13.15
N TYR A 84 0.73 2.34 -12.29
CA TYR A 84 0.63 2.16 -10.85
C TYR A 84 1.49 3.20 -10.15
N ASP A 85 1.29 3.35 -8.85
CA ASP A 85 1.98 4.35 -8.04
C ASP A 85 2.80 3.68 -6.95
N ILE A 86 4.05 4.11 -6.80
CA ILE A 86 4.86 3.77 -5.63
C ILE A 86 4.58 4.77 -4.51
N LEU A 87 4.48 4.28 -3.27
CA LEU A 87 4.51 5.09 -2.05
C LEU A 87 5.90 5.01 -1.43
N PRO A 88 6.72 6.07 -1.52
CA PRO A 88 7.91 6.19 -0.69
C PRO A 88 7.51 6.24 0.80
N ILE A 89 8.10 5.35 1.61
CA ILE A 89 7.92 5.38 3.06
C ILE A 89 8.81 6.48 3.63
N THR A 90 8.22 7.38 4.41
CA THR A 90 8.90 8.54 4.98
C THR A 90 8.86 8.51 6.51
N GLU A 91 9.68 9.34 7.15
CA GLU A 91 9.73 9.46 8.61
C GLU A 91 8.39 9.95 9.23
N ALA A 92 7.53 10.58 8.43
CA ALA A 92 6.18 10.99 8.84
C ALA A 92 5.19 9.82 8.93
N MET A 93 5.62 8.60 8.61
CA MET A 93 4.81 7.39 8.66
C MET A 93 5.40 6.40 9.67
N GLU A 94 4.55 5.49 10.15
CA GLU A 94 4.97 4.36 10.95
C GLU A 94 4.05 3.16 10.74
N TRP A 95 4.63 1.97 10.79
CA TRP A 95 3.91 0.71 10.82
C TRP A 95 3.40 0.47 12.23
N VAL A 96 2.10 0.21 12.36
CA VAL A 96 1.44 0.03 13.65
C VAL A 96 0.84 -1.37 13.70
N PRO A 97 1.17 -2.19 14.70
CA PRO A 97 0.56 -3.51 14.87
C PRO A 97 -0.96 -3.42 14.96
N THR A 98 -1.65 -4.30 14.25
CA THR A 98 -3.10 -4.41 14.30
C THR A 98 -3.57 -5.84 13.98
N SER A 99 -4.88 -6.05 14.01
CA SER A 99 -5.52 -7.33 13.67
C SER A 99 -6.94 -7.12 13.18
N ARG A 100 -7.50 -8.12 12.51
CA ARG A 100 -8.93 -8.26 12.21
C ARG A 100 -9.53 -7.10 11.42
N GLY A 101 -8.75 -6.49 10.53
CA GLY A 101 -9.14 -5.32 9.75
C GLY A 101 -9.20 -4.01 10.54
N GLN A 102 -8.84 -4.02 11.82
CA GLN A 102 -9.04 -2.87 12.71
C GLN A 102 -8.05 -1.75 12.41
N ILE A 103 -8.55 -0.52 12.45
CA ILE A 103 -7.71 0.68 12.54
C ILE A 103 -7.40 0.91 14.03
N PRO A 104 -6.13 0.93 14.46
CA PRO A 104 -5.81 1.13 15.86
C PRO A 104 -6.30 2.49 16.36
N LYS A 105 -6.79 2.53 17.62
CA LYS A 105 -7.43 3.71 18.19
C LYS A 105 -6.52 4.95 18.13
N GLY A 106 -7.05 6.06 17.63
CA GLY A 106 -6.35 7.35 17.56
C GLY A 106 -5.30 7.42 16.44
N ARG A 107 -5.22 6.41 15.57
CA ARG A 107 -4.30 6.39 14.44
C ARG A 107 -5.02 6.83 13.17
N ARG A 108 -4.27 7.47 12.27
CA ARG A 108 -4.74 7.84 10.94
C ARG A 108 -4.03 6.98 9.89
N PRO A 109 -4.69 5.98 9.30
CA PRO A 109 -4.06 5.12 8.32
C PRO A 109 -3.73 5.88 7.03
N VAL A 110 -2.66 5.46 6.35
CA VAL A 110 -2.31 5.97 5.01
C VAL A 110 -3.21 5.30 3.99
N GLU A 111 -4.01 6.08 3.27
CA GLU A 111 -4.88 5.55 2.23
C GLU A 111 -4.05 4.91 1.12
N GLY A 112 -4.42 3.69 0.73
CA GLY A 112 -3.76 2.95 -0.33
C GLY A 112 -4.63 2.68 -1.55
N GLY A 113 -5.94 2.90 -1.42
CA GLY A 113 -6.88 2.82 -2.52
C GLY A 113 -8.27 2.50 -2.01
N PHE A 114 -9.06 1.83 -2.84
CA PHE A 114 -10.47 1.52 -2.57
C PHE A 114 -10.93 0.33 -3.41
N GLU A 115 -11.88 -0.42 -2.88
CA GLU A 115 -12.67 -1.41 -3.62
C GLU A 115 -13.71 -0.69 -4.52
N GLU A 116 -14.29 -1.38 -5.50
CA GLU A 116 -15.31 -0.81 -6.39
C GLU A 116 -16.53 -0.25 -5.63
N THR A 117 -16.85 -0.86 -4.50
CA THR A 117 -17.92 -0.41 -3.59
C THR A 117 -17.63 0.96 -2.94
N GLY A 118 -16.42 1.49 -3.09
CA GLY A 118 -15.92 2.69 -2.41
C GLY A 118 -15.34 2.41 -1.02
N ALA A 119 -15.30 1.14 -0.59
CA ALA A 119 -14.70 0.78 0.69
C ALA A 119 -13.19 1.04 0.66
N HIS A 120 -12.69 1.78 1.67
CA HIS A 120 -11.27 2.16 1.73
C HIS A 120 -10.35 0.96 1.93
N LEU A 121 -9.21 1.00 1.24
CA LEU A 121 -8.09 0.09 1.43
C LEU A 121 -6.87 0.85 1.95
N PHE A 122 -6.17 0.25 2.89
CA PHE A 122 -4.97 0.78 3.52
C PHE A 122 -3.77 -0.12 3.27
N HIS A 123 -2.59 0.48 3.37
CA HIS A 123 -1.32 -0.24 3.27
C HIS A 123 -1.11 -1.10 4.52
N ALA A 124 -0.94 -2.40 4.32
CA ALA A 124 -0.59 -3.35 5.36
C ALA A 124 0.80 -3.93 5.13
N LEU A 125 1.34 -4.56 6.18
CA LEU A 125 2.60 -5.28 6.14
C LEU A 125 2.45 -6.61 6.86
N VAL A 126 2.80 -7.69 6.16
CA VAL A 126 2.73 -9.05 6.68
C VAL A 126 4.14 -9.63 6.78
N HIS A 127 4.44 -10.35 7.85
CA HIS A 127 5.67 -11.14 7.96
C HIS A 127 5.46 -12.55 7.41
N ILE A 128 6.19 -12.90 6.36
CA ILE A 128 6.16 -14.23 5.75
C ILE A 128 7.60 -14.69 5.57
N ASP A 129 7.95 -15.87 6.09
CA ASP A 129 9.28 -16.48 5.94
C ASP A 129 10.47 -15.55 6.28
N GLY A 130 10.29 -14.67 7.26
CA GLY A 130 11.32 -13.73 7.74
C GLY A 130 11.45 -12.45 6.90
N VAL A 131 10.63 -12.27 5.86
CA VAL A 131 10.57 -11.03 5.07
C VAL A 131 9.28 -10.25 5.33
N HIS A 132 9.31 -8.96 5.02
CA HIS A 132 8.17 -8.07 5.15
C HIS A 132 7.50 -7.90 3.78
N VAL A 133 6.23 -8.24 3.68
CA VAL A 133 5.46 -8.26 2.43
C VAL A 133 4.39 -7.16 2.48
N PRO A 134 4.53 -6.09 1.68
CA PRO A 134 3.48 -5.09 1.52
C PRO A 134 2.18 -5.72 1.01
N ALA A 135 1.08 -5.32 1.63
CA ALA A 135 -0.24 -5.94 1.49
C ALA A 135 -1.34 -4.89 1.55
N LYS A 136 -2.60 -5.33 1.42
CA LYS A 136 -3.79 -4.49 1.64
C LYS A 136 -4.54 -4.92 2.89
N THR A 137 -5.14 -3.97 3.59
CA THR A 137 -6.11 -4.24 4.67
C THR A 137 -7.28 -3.25 4.59
N GLY A 138 -8.37 -3.55 5.27
CA GLY A 138 -9.54 -2.70 5.40
C GLY A 138 -10.49 -3.29 6.42
N GLU A 139 -11.33 -2.46 7.04
CA GLU A 139 -12.28 -2.90 8.07
C GLU A 139 -13.22 -4.00 7.54
N HIS A 140 -13.57 -3.93 6.25
CA HIS A 140 -14.41 -4.91 5.56
C HIS A 140 -13.68 -6.20 5.16
N LEU A 141 -12.33 -6.20 5.13
CA LEU A 141 -11.54 -7.39 4.76
C LEU A 141 -11.29 -8.32 5.96
N GLY A 142 -11.38 -7.81 7.19
CA GLY A 142 -11.17 -8.60 8.41
C GLY A 142 -9.73 -9.10 8.61
N GLY A 143 -8.76 -8.59 7.85
CA GLY A 143 -7.36 -8.98 7.92
C GLY A 143 -6.48 -8.22 6.93
N ALA A 144 -5.23 -8.65 6.78
CA ALA A 144 -4.33 -8.22 5.70
C ALA A 144 -4.22 -9.31 4.63
N ASN A 145 -4.34 -8.91 3.37
CA ASN A 145 -4.28 -9.81 2.22
C ASN A 145 -2.98 -9.49 1.46
N ALA A 146 -2.02 -10.41 1.51
CA ALA A 146 -0.70 -10.26 0.90
C ALA A 146 -0.60 -11.02 -0.43
N PRO A 147 -0.07 -10.39 -1.49
CA PRO A 147 0.34 -11.11 -2.71
C PRO A 147 1.63 -11.89 -2.44
N TRP A 148 1.56 -13.23 -2.42
CA TRP A 148 2.71 -14.07 -2.10
C TRP A 148 2.67 -15.45 -2.78
N GLY A 149 3.75 -15.81 -3.48
CA GLY A 149 3.94 -17.16 -4.03
C GLY A 149 2.89 -17.58 -5.05
N GLY A 150 2.28 -16.62 -5.77
CA GLY A 150 1.17 -16.87 -6.70
C GLY A 150 -0.22 -16.86 -6.06
N ALA A 151 -0.33 -16.70 -4.74
CA ALA A 151 -1.60 -16.72 -4.01
C ALA A 151 -1.85 -15.41 -3.24
N GLU A 152 -3.10 -15.18 -2.90
CA GLU A 152 -3.46 -14.23 -1.84
C GLU A 152 -3.38 -14.93 -0.49
N VAL A 153 -2.43 -14.51 0.34
CA VAL A 153 -2.25 -15.04 1.70
C VAL A 153 -2.90 -14.07 2.69
N VAL A 154 -3.85 -14.57 3.48
CA VAL A 154 -4.62 -13.76 4.43
C VAL A 154 -4.11 -13.95 5.85
N HIS A 155 -3.75 -12.84 6.51
CA HIS A 155 -3.39 -12.78 7.92
C HIS A 155 -4.44 -11.98 8.69
N THR A 156 -5.20 -12.64 9.55
CA THR A 156 -6.20 -11.98 10.40
C THR A 156 -5.59 -11.37 11.65
N GLU A 157 -4.37 -11.77 12.03
CA GLU A 157 -3.65 -11.31 13.22
C GLU A 157 -2.16 -11.14 12.89
N ASN A 158 -1.43 -10.43 13.76
CA ASN A 158 0.03 -10.24 13.67
C ASN A 158 0.49 -9.60 12.35
N TYR A 159 -0.23 -8.59 11.88
CA TYR A 159 0.18 -7.74 10.76
C TYR A 159 0.22 -6.27 11.21
N GLU A 160 0.79 -5.41 10.37
CA GLU A 160 0.88 -3.98 10.65
C GLU A 160 0.10 -3.17 9.61
N ILE A 161 -0.40 -2.01 10.01
CA ILE A 161 -1.04 -1.02 9.13
C ILE A 161 -0.19 0.25 9.10
N LEU A 162 0.06 0.79 7.91
CA LEU A 162 0.80 2.05 7.76
C LEU A 162 -0.07 3.21 8.22
N CYS A 163 0.44 4.00 9.16
CA CYS A 163 -0.23 5.16 9.70
C CYS A 163 0.65 6.41 9.59
N TRP A 164 0.01 7.57 9.50
CA TRP A 164 0.68 8.84 9.72
C TRP A 164 1.06 9.01 11.20
N ARG A 165 2.23 9.60 11.45
CA ARG A 165 2.65 10.09 12.76
C ARG A 165 1.91 11.36 13.17
#